data_AF-A0AAP2CVF4-F1
#
_entry.id   AF-A0AAP2CVF4-F1
#
_cell.length_a   1.000
_cell.length_b   1.000
_cell.length_c   1.000
_cell.angle_alpha   90.00
_cell.angle_beta   90.00
_cell.angle_gamma   90.00
#
_symmetry.space_group_name_H-M   'P 1'
#
loop_
_entity.id
_entity.type
_entity.pdbx_description
1 polymer ?
#
loop_
_entity_poly.entity_id
_entity_poly.type
_entity_poly.pdbx_seq_one_letter_code
_entity_poly.pdbx_strand_id
1 'polypeptide(L)'
;MGLSVCVGALVDALEYDEEGAEFLRRDFALIAEEMAYMGLTPHAEPEFCEVWSADAMGYGGLHALCEVLGYAQAGQEVPRDKLLDGRETPMADAVMAEIWNLMEAGGGEAVPFAHLLLHSDSEGFYLPQDFDPPFFPVDPEGGEREISVGSAARLAMEVAALGGLLEIPDEMTVESEALMEALAAPRADGSLWQAQPIAAHTCVLLRDACALSMETGAAITFQ
;
A
#
# COMPACT_ATOMS: atom_id res chain seq x y z
N MET A 1 -2.37 17.20 6.01
CA MET A 1 -3.21 16.22 6.69
C MET A 1 -2.36 14.95 6.78
N GLY A 2 -2.35 14.29 7.94
CA GLY A 2 -1.64 13.02 8.09
C GLY A 2 -2.37 11.96 7.27
N LEU A 3 -1.62 11.12 6.56
CA LEU A 3 -2.15 9.89 5.99
C LEU A 3 -1.99 8.83 7.07
N SER A 4 -3.00 8.02 7.30
CA SER A 4 -2.97 6.88 8.21
C SER A 4 -3.38 5.62 7.47
N VAL A 5 -2.91 4.47 7.93
CA VAL A 5 -3.32 3.16 7.42
C VAL A 5 -4.23 2.52 8.45
N CYS A 6 -5.38 2.02 8.02
CA CYS A 6 -6.38 1.40 8.88
C CYS A 6 -6.78 0.02 8.35
N VAL A 7 -6.97 -0.92 9.28
CA VAL A 7 -7.58 -2.24 9.06
C VAL A 7 -8.81 -2.32 9.96
N GLY A 8 -9.96 -2.66 9.37
CA GLY A 8 -11.25 -2.67 10.09
C GLY A 8 -11.96 -1.31 10.08
N ALA A 9 -11.73 -0.47 9.08
CA ALA A 9 -12.34 0.87 8.99
C ALA A 9 -13.88 0.85 9.01
N LEU A 10 -14.53 -0.18 8.45
CA LEU A 10 -15.99 -0.33 8.55
C LEU A 10 -16.43 -0.53 10.01
N VAL A 11 -15.69 -1.35 10.78
CA VAL A 11 -15.99 -1.61 12.19
C VAL A 11 -15.85 -0.32 13.02
N ASP A 12 -14.78 0.44 12.78
CA ASP A 12 -14.57 1.75 13.42
C ASP A 12 -15.71 2.74 13.10
N ALA A 13 -16.06 2.86 11.81
CA ALA A 13 -17.15 3.73 11.37
C ALA A 13 -18.51 3.33 11.96
N LEU A 14 -18.80 2.03 12.10
CA LEU A 14 -20.05 1.58 12.74
C LEU A 14 -20.20 2.05 14.19
N GLU A 15 -19.09 2.28 14.89
CA GLU A 15 -19.11 2.77 16.26
C GLU A 15 -19.14 4.31 16.34
N TYR A 16 -18.45 4.99 15.42
CA TYR A 16 -18.15 6.42 15.56
C TYR A 16 -18.64 7.33 14.43
N ASP A 17 -18.99 6.79 13.26
CA ASP A 17 -19.37 7.53 12.05
C ASP A 17 -20.38 6.75 11.18
N GLU A 18 -21.67 6.88 11.50
CA GLU A 18 -22.75 6.19 10.79
C GLU A 18 -22.79 6.54 9.29
N GLU A 19 -22.51 7.79 8.92
CA GLU A 19 -22.47 8.24 7.52
C GLU A 19 -21.26 7.61 6.79
N GLY A 20 -20.08 7.61 7.42
CA GLY A 20 -18.91 6.91 6.92
C GLY A 20 -19.13 5.41 6.75
N ALA A 21 -19.86 4.76 7.67
CA ALA A 21 -20.18 3.34 7.58
C ALA A 21 -21.12 3.04 6.40
N GLU A 22 -22.13 3.87 6.13
CA GLU A 22 -22.98 3.74 4.94
C GLU A 22 -22.18 3.90 3.65
N PHE A 23 -21.25 4.85 3.63
CA PHE A 23 -20.38 5.08 2.48
C PHE A 23 -19.46 3.89 2.20
N LEU A 24 -18.79 3.36 3.22
CA LEU A 24 -17.95 2.17 3.12
C LEU A 24 -18.73 0.94 2.67
N ARG A 25 -19.95 0.72 3.19
CA ARG A 25 -20.81 -0.39 2.75
C ARG A 25 -21.15 -0.30 1.26
N ARG A 26 -21.41 0.89 0.75
CA ARG A 26 -21.67 1.10 -0.68
C ARG A 26 -20.44 0.80 -1.52
N ASP A 27 -19.27 1.27 -1.10
CA ASP A 27 -18.01 1.00 -1.80
C ASP A 27 -17.73 -0.52 -1.82
N PHE A 28 -17.87 -1.22 -0.69
CA PHE A 28 -17.67 -2.67 -0.64
C PHE A 28 -18.71 -3.45 -1.45
N ALA A 29 -19.96 -2.97 -1.54
CA ALA A 29 -20.96 -3.60 -2.40
C ALA A 29 -20.57 -3.49 -3.89
N LEU A 30 -20.11 -2.32 -4.33
CA LEU A 30 -19.62 -2.11 -5.70
C LEU A 30 -18.40 -3.00 -6.00
N ILE A 31 -17.45 -3.06 -5.07
CA ILE A 31 -16.27 -3.94 -5.18
C ILE A 31 -16.69 -5.41 -5.28
N ALA A 32 -17.63 -5.87 -4.44
CA ALA A 32 -18.11 -7.24 -4.45
C ALA A 32 -18.79 -7.63 -5.78
N GLU A 33 -19.57 -6.71 -6.36
CA GLU A 33 -20.19 -6.90 -7.68
C GLU A 33 -19.14 -7.01 -8.80
N GLU A 34 -18.14 -6.12 -8.82
CA GLU A 34 -17.07 -6.15 -9.81
C GLU A 34 -16.22 -7.44 -9.69
N MET A 35 -15.88 -7.84 -8.46
CA MET A 35 -15.20 -9.11 -8.22
C MET A 35 -16.00 -10.30 -8.75
N ALA A 36 -17.33 -10.32 -8.52
CA ALA A 36 -18.21 -11.37 -9.04
C ALA A 36 -18.19 -11.40 -10.58
N TYR A 37 -18.23 -10.23 -11.22
CA TYR A 37 -18.18 -10.08 -12.67
C TYR A 37 -16.86 -10.60 -13.26
N MET A 38 -15.75 -10.35 -12.58
CA MET A 38 -14.42 -10.86 -12.93
C MET A 38 -14.24 -12.37 -12.63
N GLY A 39 -15.20 -13.02 -11.96
CA GLY A 39 -15.11 -14.42 -11.56
C GLY A 39 -14.27 -14.66 -10.30
N LEU A 40 -13.98 -13.61 -9.53
CA LEU A 40 -13.36 -13.68 -8.21
C LEU A 40 -14.41 -13.94 -7.12
N THR A 41 -13.94 -14.25 -5.91
CA THR A 41 -14.85 -14.38 -4.76
C THR A 41 -15.29 -12.98 -4.31
N PRO A 42 -16.59 -12.66 -4.29
CA PRO A 42 -17.06 -11.35 -3.84
C PRO A 42 -16.57 -11.06 -2.42
N HIS A 43 -16.01 -9.87 -2.20
CA HIS A 43 -15.56 -9.47 -0.88
C HIS A 43 -16.75 -9.20 0.05
N ALA A 44 -16.62 -9.60 1.31
CA ALA A 44 -17.58 -9.32 2.36
C ALA A 44 -16.81 -8.73 3.55
N GLU A 45 -16.81 -7.40 3.64
CA GLU A 45 -16.12 -6.70 4.73
C GLU A 45 -16.72 -7.11 6.08
N PRO A 46 -15.89 -7.47 7.08
CA PRO A 46 -16.37 -7.84 8.40
C PRO A 46 -16.97 -6.62 9.12
N GLU A 47 -18.10 -6.83 9.77
CA GLU A 47 -18.69 -5.84 10.70
C GLU A 47 -18.19 -6.04 12.15
N PHE A 48 -17.38 -7.08 12.39
CA PHE A 48 -16.79 -7.38 13.69
C PHE A 48 -15.37 -7.95 13.51
N CYS A 49 -14.35 -7.18 13.86
CA CYS A 49 -12.95 -7.61 13.95
C CYS A 49 -12.18 -6.70 14.90
N GLU A 50 -10.91 -7.02 15.14
CA GLU A 50 -9.99 -6.06 15.76
C GLU A 50 -9.75 -4.90 14.80
N VAL A 51 -9.85 -3.67 15.32
CA VAL A 51 -9.55 -2.44 14.58
C VAL A 51 -8.11 -2.06 14.89
N TRP A 52 -7.35 -1.77 13.85
CA TRP A 52 -5.98 -1.29 13.97
C TRP A 52 -5.76 -0.10 13.05
N SER A 53 -5.05 0.90 13.56
CA SER A 53 -4.60 2.04 12.78
C SER A 53 -3.22 2.49 13.21
N ALA A 54 -2.46 3.00 12.24
CA ALA A 54 -1.16 3.60 12.49
C ALA A 54 -0.92 4.78 11.54
N ASP A 55 -0.27 5.81 12.08
CA ASP A 55 0.12 6.98 11.31
C ASP A 55 1.13 6.60 10.23
N ALA A 56 0.86 6.99 8.99
CA ALA A 56 1.87 6.99 7.95
C ALA A 56 2.69 8.30 8.02
N MET A 57 3.86 8.30 7.39
CA MET A 57 4.73 9.47 7.25
C MET A 57 4.19 10.47 6.21
N GLY A 58 2.87 10.72 6.23
CA GLY A 58 2.13 11.34 5.14
C GLY A 58 2.32 10.60 3.80
N TYR A 59 2.05 11.28 2.70
CA TYR A 59 2.25 10.76 1.34
C TYR A 59 3.72 10.46 1.01
N GLY A 60 4.67 11.18 1.65
CA GLY A 60 6.10 11.03 1.37
C GLY A 60 6.65 9.63 1.66
N GLY A 61 6.03 8.89 2.59
CA GLY A 61 6.42 7.52 2.91
C GLY A 61 6.24 6.53 1.76
N LEU A 62 5.05 6.53 1.14
CA LEU A 62 4.75 5.69 -0.03
C LEU A 62 5.66 6.06 -1.19
N HIS A 63 5.80 7.36 -1.47
CA HIS A 63 6.64 7.86 -2.56
C HIS A 63 8.12 7.51 -2.36
N ALA A 64 8.63 7.57 -1.12
CA ALA A 64 9.99 7.13 -0.80
C ALA A 64 10.18 5.62 -1.05
N LEU A 65 9.19 4.80 -0.69
CA LEU A 65 9.23 3.35 -0.94
C LEU A 65 9.19 3.03 -2.44
N CYS A 66 8.36 3.73 -3.20
CA CYS A 66 8.32 3.61 -4.66
C CYS A 66 9.63 4.08 -5.32
N GLU A 67 10.28 5.11 -4.79
CA GLU A 67 11.60 5.57 -5.28
C GLU A 67 12.69 4.50 -5.04
N VAL A 68 12.69 3.84 -3.88
CA VAL A 68 13.56 2.68 -3.60
C VAL A 68 13.35 1.58 -4.64
N LEU A 69 12.10 1.25 -4.93
CA LEU A 69 11.75 0.29 -5.98
C LEU A 69 12.27 0.75 -7.36
N GLY A 70 12.15 2.03 -7.67
CA GLY A 70 12.66 2.63 -8.90
C GLY A 70 14.17 2.41 -9.09
N TYR A 71 14.98 2.65 -8.06
CA TYR A 71 16.41 2.34 -8.09
C TYR A 71 16.67 0.84 -8.35
N ALA A 72 15.93 -0.03 -7.66
CA ALA A 72 16.10 -1.48 -7.80
C ALA A 72 15.75 -1.97 -9.22
N GLN A 73 14.64 -1.51 -9.80
CA GLN A 73 14.22 -1.86 -11.16
C GLN A 73 15.20 -1.36 -12.22
N ALA A 74 15.79 -0.18 -12.01
CA ALA A 74 16.84 0.36 -12.87
C ALA A 74 18.21 -0.33 -12.70
N GLY A 75 18.33 -1.30 -11.78
CA GLY A 75 19.60 -1.96 -11.45
C GLY A 75 20.63 -1.01 -10.83
N GLN A 76 20.17 0.07 -10.20
CA GLN A 76 21.00 1.08 -9.55
C GLN A 76 21.03 0.86 -8.04
N GLU A 77 22.14 1.25 -7.41
CA GLU A 77 22.23 1.23 -5.95
C GLU A 77 21.36 2.35 -5.37
N VAL A 78 20.52 2.01 -4.38
CA VAL A 78 19.75 3.00 -3.63
C VAL A 78 20.74 3.91 -2.89
N PRO A 79 20.65 5.24 -3.04
CA PRO A 79 21.60 6.15 -2.41
C PRO A 79 21.56 6.00 -0.89
N ARG A 80 22.72 6.09 -0.23
CA ARG A 80 22.82 6.07 1.24
C ARG A 80 23.10 7.44 1.83
N ASP A 81 23.64 8.34 1.03
CA ASP A 81 24.04 9.70 1.39
C ASP A 81 22.95 10.75 1.11
N LYS A 82 21.90 10.37 0.38
CA LYS A 82 20.69 11.18 0.15
C LYS A 82 19.48 10.44 0.69
N LEU A 83 18.78 11.07 1.63
CA LEU A 83 17.50 10.57 2.13
C LEU A 83 16.44 10.67 1.02
N LEU A 84 15.73 9.58 0.77
CA LEU A 84 14.54 9.52 -0.05
C LEU A 84 13.34 9.84 0.84
N ASP A 85 12.81 11.06 0.70
CA ASP A 85 11.70 11.58 1.51
C ASP A 85 10.37 11.67 0.75
N GLY A 86 10.35 11.14 -0.48
CA GLY A 86 9.19 11.13 -1.36
C GLY A 86 8.91 12.46 -2.08
N ARG A 87 9.74 13.50 -1.91
CA ARG A 87 9.54 14.78 -2.61
C ARG A 87 10.10 14.81 -4.02
N GLU A 88 11.16 14.05 -4.26
CA GLU A 88 11.79 13.89 -5.57
C GLU A 88 11.82 12.40 -5.89
N THR A 89 11.02 11.98 -6.88
CA THR A 89 10.82 10.57 -7.22
C THR A 89 11.16 10.22 -8.69
N PRO A 90 12.30 10.69 -9.25
CA PRO A 90 12.59 10.47 -10.66
C PRO A 90 12.69 8.99 -11.05
N MET A 91 13.09 8.11 -10.12
CA MET A 91 13.20 6.69 -10.38
C MET A 91 11.82 6.01 -10.33
N ALA A 92 10.98 6.38 -9.36
CA ALA A 92 9.59 5.91 -9.32
C ALA A 92 8.80 6.38 -10.56
N ASP A 93 8.95 7.65 -10.94
CA ASP A 93 8.29 8.24 -12.11
C ASP A 93 8.68 7.51 -13.40
N ALA A 94 9.96 7.14 -13.53
CA ALA A 94 10.45 6.38 -14.67
C ALA A 94 9.81 4.99 -14.73
N VAL A 95 9.74 4.27 -13.60
CA VAL A 95 9.07 2.96 -13.54
C VAL A 95 7.59 3.07 -13.87
N MET A 96 6.89 4.06 -13.33
CA MET A 96 5.48 4.30 -13.65
C MET A 96 5.26 4.58 -15.13
N ALA A 97 6.12 5.39 -15.75
CA ALA A 97 6.05 5.65 -17.18
C ALA A 97 6.28 4.37 -18.02
N GLU A 98 7.21 3.51 -17.61
CA GLU A 98 7.43 2.21 -18.27
C GLU A 98 6.20 1.30 -18.16
N ILE A 99 5.58 1.22 -16.98
CA ILE A 99 4.36 0.43 -16.76
C ILE A 99 3.22 0.94 -17.64
N TRP A 100 3.01 2.25 -17.70
CA TRP A 100 1.96 2.81 -18.55
C TRP A 100 2.19 2.49 -20.03
N ASN A 101 3.42 2.58 -20.51
CA ASN A 101 3.76 2.20 -21.88
C ASN A 101 3.49 0.71 -22.15
N LEU A 102 3.77 -0.18 -21.19
CA LEU A 102 3.49 -1.62 -21.31
C LEU A 102 1.98 -1.91 -21.36
N MET A 103 1.20 -1.23 -20.52
CA MET A 103 -0.27 -1.34 -20.50
C MET A 103 -0.89 -0.83 -21.80
N GLU A 104 -0.44 0.32 -22.31
CA GLU A 104 -0.89 0.88 -23.59
C GLU A 104 -0.54 -0.02 -24.78
N ALA A 105 0.62 -0.68 -24.73
CA ALA A 105 1.05 -1.63 -25.76
C ALA A 105 0.25 -2.94 -25.76
N GLY A 106 -0.66 -3.16 -24.79
CA GLY A 106 -1.46 -4.37 -24.66
C GLY A 106 -0.63 -5.60 -24.26
N GLY A 107 0.50 -5.38 -23.58
CA GLY A 107 1.32 -6.47 -23.06
C GLY A 107 0.55 -7.24 -21.99
N GLY A 108 0.34 -8.54 -22.18
CA GLY A 108 -0.30 -9.43 -21.20
C GLY A 108 0.65 -9.92 -20.10
N GLU A 109 1.81 -9.29 -19.91
CA GLU A 109 2.74 -9.64 -18.83
C GLU A 109 2.30 -8.98 -17.53
N ALA A 110 2.37 -9.74 -16.44
CA ALA A 110 2.11 -9.22 -15.11
C ALA A 110 3.14 -8.13 -14.78
N VAL A 111 2.65 -6.98 -14.32
CA VAL A 111 3.48 -5.85 -13.92
C VAL A 111 4.04 -6.15 -12.52
N PRO A 112 5.37 -6.24 -12.34
CA PRO A 112 5.94 -6.40 -11.00
C PRO A 112 5.55 -5.22 -10.11
N PHE A 113 5.21 -5.50 -8.86
CA PHE A 113 4.85 -4.47 -7.88
C PHE A 113 3.59 -3.66 -8.25
N ALA A 114 2.69 -4.24 -9.05
CA ALA A 114 1.48 -3.57 -9.51
C ALA A 114 0.59 -3.10 -8.35
N HIS A 115 0.51 -3.86 -7.25
CA HIS A 115 -0.35 -3.49 -6.13
C HIS A 115 0.21 -2.30 -5.37
N LEU A 116 1.53 -2.17 -5.23
CA LEU A 116 2.15 -0.97 -4.67
C LEU A 116 2.11 0.24 -5.62
N LEU A 117 2.33 0.03 -6.92
CA LEU A 117 2.55 1.11 -7.89
C LEU A 117 1.27 1.67 -8.51
N LEU A 118 0.27 0.83 -8.77
CA LEU A 118 -0.96 1.22 -9.47
C LEU A 118 -2.13 1.52 -8.52
N HIS A 119 -1.96 1.27 -7.22
CA HIS A 119 -2.96 1.64 -6.23
C HIS A 119 -2.84 3.13 -5.89
N SER A 120 -3.97 3.80 -5.71
CA SER A 120 -3.98 5.20 -5.29
C SER A 120 -3.48 5.34 -3.86
N ASP A 121 -2.70 6.38 -3.61
CA ASP A 121 -2.09 6.66 -2.30
C ASP A 121 -3.04 7.40 -1.35
N SER A 122 -4.26 7.75 -1.79
CA SER A 122 -5.27 8.46 -1.00
C SER A 122 -6.67 7.85 -1.04
N GLU A 123 -7.00 7.02 -2.03
CA GLU A 123 -8.34 6.45 -2.21
C GLU A 123 -8.27 4.99 -2.68
N GLY A 124 -8.86 4.06 -1.92
CA GLY A 124 -8.93 2.66 -2.34
C GLY A 124 -8.78 1.68 -1.20
N PHE A 125 -8.77 0.40 -1.57
CA PHE A 125 -8.75 -0.72 -0.63
C PHE A 125 -7.80 -1.81 -1.07
N TYR A 126 -6.99 -2.33 -0.14
CA TYR A 126 -6.39 -3.65 -0.31
C TYR A 126 -7.25 -4.71 0.36
N LEU A 127 -7.74 -5.67 -0.41
CA LEU A 127 -8.59 -6.75 0.08
C LEU A 127 -7.75 -7.96 0.53
N PRO A 128 -8.21 -8.73 1.54
CA PRO A 128 -7.52 -9.92 2.04
C PRO A 128 -7.73 -11.15 1.13
N GLN A 129 -7.51 -10.96 -0.16
CA GLN A 129 -7.69 -11.97 -1.19
C GLN A 129 -6.53 -11.92 -2.18
N ASP A 130 -6.17 -13.06 -2.76
CA ASP A 130 -5.14 -13.17 -3.79
C ASP A 130 -5.77 -13.01 -5.19
N PHE A 131 -5.47 -11.90 -5.85
CA PHE A 131 -5.80 -11.63 -7.24
C PHE A 131 -4.76 -10.70 -7.86
N ASP A 132 -4.61 -10.81 -9.18
CA ASP A 132 -3.69 -10.04 -10.01
C ASP A 132 -4.35 -9.90 -11.39
N PRO A 133 -4.44 -8.70 -11.99
CA PRO A 133 -3.93 -7.39 -11.53
C PRO A 133 -4.84 -6.68 -10.50
N PRO A 134 -4.38 -5.56 -9.89
CA PRO A 134 -5.29 -4.60 -9.27
C PRO A 134 -6.33 -4.11 -10.28
N PHE A 135 -7.50 -3.70 -9.78
CA PHE A 135 -8.62 -3.29 -10.63
C PHE A 135 -9.31 -2.03 -10.08
N PHE A 136 -10.15 -1.43 -10.92
CA PHE A 136 -10.83 -0.17 -10.66
C PHE A 136 -12.32 -0.36 -10.95
N PRO A 137 -13.16 -0.57 -9.92
CA PRO A 137 -14.60 -0.69 -10.10
C PRO A 137 -15.16 0.55 -10.80
N VAL A 138 -15.99 0.33 -11.81
CA VAL A 138 -16.64 1.41 -12.54
C VAL A 138 -17.99 1.66 -11.88
N ASP A 139 -18.20 2.86 -11.34
CA ASP A 139 -19.51 3.26 -10.84
C ASP A 139 -20.52 3.35 -12.01
N PRO A 140 -21.55 2.50 -12.05
CA PRO A 140 -22.55 2.52 -13.12
C PRO A 140 -23.38 3.81 -13.15
N GLU A 141 -23.42 4.58 -12.06
CA GLU A 141 -24.09 5.89 -12.01
C GLU A 141 -23.23 7.04 -12.58
N GLY A 142 -21.99 6.75 -12.98
CA GLY A 142 -21.08 7.73 -13.58
C GLY A 142 -20.45 8.68 -12.55
N GLY A 143 -20.28 8.23 -11.31
CA GLY A 143 -19.55 8.96 -10.28
C GLY A 143 -18.08 9.21 -10.63
N GLU A 144 -17.52 10.29 -10.08
CA GLU A 144 -16.13 10.72 -10.30
C GLU A 144 -15.09 9.98 -9.41
N ARG A 145 -15.51 9.07 -8.53
CA ARG A 145 -14.59 8.37 -7.62
C ARG A 145 -13.96 7.16 -8.30
N GLU A 146 -12.66 7.24 -8.52
CA GLU A 146 -11.82 6.13 -8.93
C GLU A 146 -11.38 5.34 -7.69
N ILE A 147 -12.14 4.30 -7.34
CA ILE A 147 -11.74 3.37 -6.28
C ILE A 147 -10.66 2.46 -6.84
N SER A 148 -9.45 2.53 -6.30
CA SER A 148 -8.42 1.54 -6.60
C SER A 148 -8.56 0.34 -5.68
N VAL A 149 -8.47 -0.87 -6.24
CA VAL A 149 -8.62 -2.11 -5.48
C VAL A 149 -7.40 -3.00 -5.68
N GLY A 150 -6.64 -3.18 -4.60
CA GLY A 150 -5.44 -4.02 -4.55
C GLY A 150 -5.65 -5.31 -3.76
N SER A 151 -4.72 -6.24 -3.91
CA SER A 151 -4.65 -7.48 -3.13
C SER A 151 -3.67 -7.29 -1.98
N ALA A 152 -4.13 -7.44 -0.74
CA ALA A 152 -3.26 -7.44 0.44
C ALA A 152 -2.27 -8.62 0.40
N ALA A 153 -2.70 -9.76 -0.16
CA ALA A 153 -1.83 -10.94 -0.33
C ALA A 153 -0.67 -10.65 -1.30
N ARG A 154 -0.94 -9.99 -2.44
CA ARG A 154 0.10 -9.60 -3.39
C ARG A 154 0.96 -8.46 -2.86
N LEU A 155 0.35 -7.44 -2.25
CA LEU A 155 1.08 -6.36 -1.59
C LEU A 155 2.03 -6.89 -0.52
N ALA A 156 1.63 -7.90 0.27
CA ALA A 156 2.51 -8.53 1.26
C ALA A 156 3.78 -9.13 0.62
N MET A 157 3.65 -9.76 -0.55
CA MET A 157 4.80 -10.32 -1.28
C MET A 157 5.71 -9.21 -1.81
N GLU A 158 5.13 -8.14 -2.34
CA GLU A 158 5.83 -6.97 -2.86
C GLU A 158 6.61 -6.25 -1.74
N VAL A 159 5.94 -5.98 -0.63
CA VAL A 159 6.53 -5.35 0.55
C VAL A 159 7.59 -6.24 1.19
N ALA A 160 7.42 -7.57 1.21
CA ALA A 160 8.45 -8.49 1.68
C ALA A 160 9.72 -8.44 0.81
N ALA A 161 9.57 -8.35 -0.51
CA ALA A 161 10.71 -8.19 -1.43
C ALA A 161 11.45 -6.86 -1.19
N LEU A 162 10.71 -5.77 -0.98
CA LEU A 162 11.29 -4.46 -0.64
C LEU A 162 11.94 -4.44 0.74
N GLY A 163 11.36 -5.14 1.73
CA GLY A 163 11.96 -5.30 3.05
C GLY A 163 13.32 -5.99 3.00
N GLY A 164 13.43 -7.03 2.16
CA GLY A 164 14.72 -7.69 1.89
C GLY A 164 15.74 -6.76 1.22
N LEU A 165 15.31 -5.95 0.25
CA LEU A 165 16.16 -4.95 -0.40
C LEU A 165 16.65 -3.88 0.60
N LEU A 166 15.75 -3.41 1.46
CA LEU A 166 16.03 -2.41 2.51
C LEU A 166 16.81 -3.00 3.70
N GLU A 167 17.07 -4.30 3.72
CA GLU A 167 17.78 -4.99 4.81
C GLU A 167 17.03 -4.85 6.15
N ILE A 168 15.69 -4.78 6.12
CA ILE A 168 14.83 -4.63 7.32
C ILE A 168 14.82 -5.94 8.12
N PRO A 169 15.10 -5.92 9.44
CA PRO A 169 14.93 -7.09 10.30
C PRO A 169 13.49 -7.60 10.35
N ASP A 170 13.29 -8.91 10.30
CA ASP A 170 11.95 -9.54 10.26
C ASP A 170 11.07 -9.14 11.45
N GLU A 171 11.66 -9.00 12.63
CA GLU A 171 10.97 -8.65 13.88
C GLU A 171 10.70 -7.15 14.05
N MET A 172 11.20 -6.28 13.16
CA MET A 172 11.06 -4.83 13.28
C MET A 172 9.61 -4.42 13.03
N THR A 173 8.96 -3.78 14.00
CA THR A 173 7.60 -3.19 13.88
C THR A 173 7.66 -1.67 13.75
N VAL A 174 6.54 -1.03 13.38
CA VAL A 174 6.44 0.44 13.31
C VAL A 174 6.76 1.14 14.64
N GLU A 175 6.56 0.45 15.77
CA GLU A 175 6.85 0.97 17.12
C GLU A 175 8.29 0.72 17.59
N SER A 176 9.12 0.05 16.78
CA SER A 176 10.47 -0.33 17.19
C SER A 176 11.34 0.90 17.46
N GLU A 177 11.94 0.98 18.65
CA GLU A 177 12.80 2.11 19.05
C GLU A 177 13.91 2.38 18.03
N ALA A 178 14.54 1.33 17.50
CA ALA A 178 15.59 1.45 16.50
C ALA A 178 15.12 2.12 15.19
N LEU A 179 13.86 1.88 14.78
CA LEU A 179 13.27 2.51 13.61
C LEU A 179 12.97 3.99 13.89
N MET A 180 12.44 4.31 15.07
CA MET A 180 12.19 5.69 15.50
C MET A 180 13.48 6.50 15.64
N GLU A 181 14.56 5.90 16.15
CA GLU A 181 15.89 6.51 16.19
C GLU A 181 16.42 6.79 14.78
N ALA A 182 16.28 5.84 13.85
CA ALA A 182 16.73 6.02 12.48
C ALA A 182 15.92 7.12 11.76
N LEU A 183 14.60 7.20 11.97
CA LEU A 183 13.76 8.29 11.45
C LEU A 183 14.22 9.66 11.94
N ALA A 184 14.62 9.77 13.21
CA ALA A 184 15.12 11.02 13.79
C ALA A 184 16.54 11.37 13.31
N ALA A 185 17.39 10.37 13.09
CA ALA A 185 18.78 10.54 12.68
C ALA A 185 19.20 9.44 11.68
N PRO A 186 18.91 9.62 10.37
CA PRO A 186 19.29 8.66 9.35
C PRO A 186 20.81 8.46 9.29
N ARG A 187 21.23 7.22 9.01
CA ARG A 187 22.64 6.80 9.03
C ARG A 187 23.07 6.19 7.70
N ALA A 188 23.92 6.90 6.97
CA ALA A 188 24.49 6.44 5.71
C ALA A 188 25.46 5.24 5.85
N ASP A 189 26.04 5.05 7.04
CA ASP A 189 27.05 4.02 7.33
C ASP A 189 26.47 2.69 7.83
N GLY A 190 25.14 2.61 7.97
CA GLY A 190 24.42 1.44 8.47
C GLY A 190 23.82 0.57 7.37
N SER A 191 22.90 -0.32 7.77
CA SER A 191 22.02 -1.06 6.84
C SER A 191 21.13 -0.08 6.06
N LEU A 192 20.63 -0.50 4.89
CA LEU A 192 19.89 0.40 4.00
C LEU A 192 18.64 1.00 4.67
N TRP A 193 17.93 0.26 5.52
CA TRP A 193 16.81 0.80 6.30
C TRP A 193 17.21 1.94 7.25
N GLN A 194 18.46 1.98 7.71
CA GLN A 194 18.97 3.08 8.55
C GLN A 194 19.30 4.31 7.71
N ALA A 195 19.71 4.12 6.46
CA ALA A 195 19.95 5.20 5.50
C ALA A 195 18.63 5.72 4.91
N GLN A 196 17.62 4.85 4.76
CA GLN A 196 16.30 5.12 4.19
C GLN A 196 15.15 4.77 5.17
N PRO A 197 15.13 5.39 6.36
CA PRO A 197 14.19 5.03 7.42
C PRO A 197 12.73 5.38 7.09
N ILE A 198 12.49 6.36 6.22
CA ILE A 198 11.14 6.72 5.76
C ILE A 198 10.54 5.58 4.94
N ALA A 199 11.28 5.10 3.92
CA ALA A 199 10.86 3.95 3.12
C ALA A 199 10.74 2.69 3.97
N ALA A 200 11.68 2.46 4.91
CA ALA A 200 11.62 1.33 5.82
C ALA A 200 10.38 1.37 6.72
N HIS A 201 10.04 2.52 7.29
CA HIS A 201 8.84 2.69 8.10
C HIS A 201 7.58 2.37 7.30
N THR A 202 7.43 2.90 6.09
CA THR A 202 6.28 2.59 5.24
C THR A 202 6.24 1.11 4.84
N CYS A 203 7.38 0.49 4.56
CA CYS A 203 7.47 -0.93 4.27
C CYS A 203 6.98 -1.78 5.46
N VAL A 204 7.42 -1.46 6.69
CA VAL A 204 6.98 -2.15 7.91
C VAL A 204 5.50 -1.92 8.18
N LEU A 205 5.02 -0.68 8.02
CA LEU A 205 3.61 -0.31 8.18
C LEU A 205 2.70 -1.13 7.26
N LEU A 206 3.03 -1.20 5.97
CA LEU A 206 2.23 -1.97 5.01
C LEU A 206 2.31 -3.47 5.27
N ARG A 207 3.47 -3.99 5.70
CA ARG A 207 3.62 -5.40 6.07
C ARG A 207 2.71 -5.77 7.24
N ASP A 208 2.70 -4.94 8.28
CA ASP A 208 1.88 -5.16 9.48
C ASP A 208 0.38 -5.06 9.13
N ALA A 209 0.00 -4.08 8.30
CA ALA A 209 -1.37 -3.93 7.81
C ALA A 209 -1.82 -5.13 6.95
N CYS A 210 -0.95 -5.65 6.08
CA CYS A 210 -1.25 -6.85 5.29
C CYS A 210 -1.46 -8.08 6.18
N ALA A 211 -0.62 -8.28 7.19
CA ALA A 211 -0.77 -9.40 8.12
C ALA A 211 -2.12 -9.33 8.85
N LEU A 212 -2.47 -8.16 9.38
CA LEU A 212 -3.74 -7.94 10.08
C LEU A 212 -4.96 -8.07 9.15
N SER A 213 -4.88 -7.56 7.93
CA SER A 213 -5.94 -7.70 6.93
C SER A 213 -6.21 -9.17 6.62
N MET A 214 -5.15 -9.96 6.40
CA MET A 214 -5.26 -11.40 6.15
C MET A 214 -5.78 -12.19 7.36
N GLU A 215 -5.46 -11.76 8.59
CA GLU A 215 -5.94 -12.39 9.82
C GLU A 215 -7.42 -12.11 10.10
N THR A 216 -7.84 -10.85 9.92
CA THR A 216 -9.18 -10.37 10.29
C THR A 216 -10.20 -10.53 9.17
N GLY A 217 -9.75 -10.61 7.92
CA GLY A 217 -10.61 -10.54 6.74
C GLY A 217 -11.08 -9.11 6.42
N ALA A 218 -10.58 -8.09 7.12
CA ALA A 218 -10.88 -6.69 6.84
C ALA A 218 -9.95 -6.12 5.75
N ALA A 219 -10.46 -5.16 4.98
CA ALA A 219 -9.66 -4.44 4.00
C ALA A 219 -8.70 -3.45 4.68
N ILE A 220 -7.59 -3.16 4.00
CA ILE A 220 -6.69 -2.04 4.32
C ILE A 220 -7.19 -0.80 3.59
N THR A 221 -7.28 0.33 4.28
CA THR A 221 -7.59 1.65 3.69
C THR A 221 -6.59 2.69 4.15
N PHE A 222 -6.45 3.76 3.36
CA PHE A 222 -5.80 4.99 3.78
C PHE A 222 -6.85 5.99 4.27
N GLN A 223 -6.56 6.73 5.35
CA GLN A 223 -7.43 7.76 5.95
C GLN A 223 -6.66 9.05 6.25
#